data_AF-A0A1F6W840-F1
#
_entry.id   AF-A0A1F6W840-F1
#
_cell.length_a   1.000
_cell.length_b   1.000
_cell.length_c   1.000
_cell.angle_alpha   90.00
_cell.angle_beta   90.00
_cell.angle_gamma   90.00
#
_symmetry.space_group_name_H-M   'P 1'
#
loop_
_entity.id
_entity.type
_entity.pdbx_description
1 polymer ?
#
loop_
_entity_poly.entity_id
_entity_poly.type
_entity_poly.pdbx_seq_one_letter_code
_entity_poly.pdbx_strand_id
1 'polypeptide(L)'
;MSSDSKNCYLTTHADHNEDCAYSSGLKLSKDVFDATMVQGTEFSYECLNVVKGYRNFYSVDCESSQDIYFSKNLVGCNDCIGCVNLRHKSYYIFNEPYSKEEYTKKFTEYHFGSRKNVEVFRKKAEDFWSHYPSKYYHGSHNVNVSGDYIYESKNALYSYEMLGVEDCKYCQFLSTKPSRDCYDYTEWGQGAELIYEAVVVGDSVNNVRFAYTVYSSHNIEYSAHSHGSHDLFGCIGFKQGEYCILNKQYSKEEYRSLHDKIIKQMSALPYTDKNGRVYEYGEFFPLDLIPFGYNETAEEFFPMGKEKALLQGYHWKEKDQQEYRQSSYKVPDDINDVQDDILEALLACEKCGRNYRLIQMELNFYRKAGIPIPSKCYDCRHYERVRYRSPLFASGKLCSKCGKNIMSNIPEHITTILYCEECYQKEII
;
A
#
# COMPACT_ATOMS: atom_id res chain seq x y z
N MET A 1 7.43 3.27 9.71
CA MET A 1 7.80 4.35 10.66
C MET A 1 6.98 5.60 10.31
N SER A 2 7.11 6.70 11.04
CA SER A 2 6.60 8.01 10.59
C SER A 2 7.50 9.14 11.08
N SER A 3 8.07 9.93 10.17
CA SER A 3 8.89 11.12 10.46
C SER A 3 8.13 12.42 10.17
N ASP A 4 8.67 13.55 10.66
CA ASP A 4 8.37 14.92 10.18
C ASP A 4 6.89 15.20 9.93
N SER A 5 6.05 14.80 10.90
CA SER A 5 4.59 14.82 10.79
C SER A 5 3.97 15.93 11.64
N LYS A 6 3.13 16.76 11.03
CA LYS A 6 2.43 17.90 11.62
C LYS A 6 0.93 17.72 11.45
N ASN A 7 0.16 17.87 12.53
CA ASN A 7 -1.30 17.74 12.53
C ASN A 7 -1.81 16.49 11.78
N CYS A 8 -1.40 15.30 12.23
CA CYS A 8 -1.75 14.02 11.62
C CYS A 8 -2.51 13.12 12.60
N TYR A 9 -3.46 12.31 12.14
CA TYR A 9 -4.28 11.44 13.00
C TYR A 9 -4.32 9.97 12.51
N LEU A 10 -3.84 9.04 13.34
CA LEU A 10 -3.75 7.60 13.03
C LEU A 10 -3.07 7.28 11.68
N THR A 11 -2.05 8.05 11.32
CA THR A 11 -1.23 7.86 10.11
C THR A 11 -0.08 6.89 10.37
N THR A 12 0.08 5.88 9.52
CA THR A 12 1.12 4.84 9.62
C THR A 12 1.97 4.79 8.35
N HIS A 13 3.24 4.40 8.44
CA HIS A 13 4.16 4.34 7.30
C HIS A 13 4.16 5.63 6.45
N ALA A 14 4.56 6.76 7.03
CA ALA A 14 4.45 8.06 6.34
C ALA A 14 5.45 9.10 6.88
N ASP A 15 6.29 9.65 6.01
CA ASP A 15 7.37 10.60 6.35
C ASP A 15 7.15 11.94 5.63
N HIS A 16 7.47 13.06 6.29
CA HIS A 16 7.15 14.44 5.86
C HIS A 16 5.64 14.64 5.57
N ASN A 17 4.81 14.76 6.61
CA ASN A 17 3.35 14.87 6.45
C ASN A 17 2.74 16.09 7.14
N GLU A 18 1.77 16.70 6.48
CA GLU A 18 0.94 17.78 7.03
C GLU A 18 -0.53 17.52 6.71
N ASP A 19 -1.42 17.82 7.66
CA ASP A 19 -2.88 17.80 7.54
C ASP A 19 -3.45 16.53 6.85
N CYS A 20 -3.35 15.38 7.51
CA CYS A 20 -3.89 14.10 7.01
C CYS A 20 -4.34 13.12 8.11
N ALA A 21 -5.15 12.13 7.75
CA ALA A 21 -5.60 11.09 8.67
C ALA A 21 -5.73 9.69 8.03
N TYR A 22 -5.72 8.66 8.88
CA TYR A 22 -6.08 7.26 8.55
C TYR A 22 -5.51 6.72 7.22
N SER A 23 -4.17 6.68 7.07
CA SER A 23 -3.52 6.41 5.78
C SER A 23 -2.23 5.56 5.90
N SER A 24 -1.80 4.97 4.78
CA SER A 24 -0.49 4.30 4.63
C SER A 24 0.31 4.82 3.43
N GLY A 25 1.63 4.96 3.56
CA GLY A 25 2.57 5.24 2.47
C GLY A 25 2.57 6.68 1.93
N LEU A 26 2.47 7.70 2.80
CA LEU A 26 2.38 9.11 2.38
C LEU A 26 3.71 9.88 2.48
N LYS A 27 4.08 10.68 1.47
CA LYS A 27 5.40 11.39 1.41
C LYS A 27 5.41 12.88 0.99
N LEU A 28 4.27 13.57 0.93
CA LEU A 28 4.10 14.99 1.31
C LEU A 28 2.62 15.42 1.21
N SER A 29 1.97 15.39 2.36
CA SER A 29 0.51 15.50 2.51
C SER A 29 0.00 16.93 2.66
N LYS A 30 -1.30 17.05 2.39
CA LYS A 30 -1.92 18.22 1.75
C LYS A 30 -3.44 17.94 1.62
N ASP A 31 -4.09 17.55 2.72
CA ASP A 31 -5.47 16.99 2.83
C ASP A 31 -5.71 15.62 2.14
N VAL A 32 -5.64 14.52 2.92
CA VAL A 32 -5.89 13.12 2.49
C VAL A 32 -6.68 12.30 3.52
N PHE A 33 -7.57 11.44 3.02
CA PHE A 33 -8.34 10.42 3.74
C PHE A 33 -8.87 9.48 2.63
N ASP A 34 -8.87 8.15 2.75
CA ASP A 34 -8.24 7.27 3.73
C ASP A 34 -7.18 6.39 2.98
N ALA A 35 -6.19 7.02 2.34
CA ALA A 35 -5.50 6.41 1.19
C ALA A 35 -4.45 5.32 1.50
N THR A 36 -4.09 4.56 0.45
CA THR A 36 -2.73 4.01 0.27
C THR A 36 -2.17 4.43 -1.08
N MET A 37 -0.93 4.09 -1.42
CA MET A 37 0.25 4.87 -1.02
C MET A 37 0.41 6.11 -1.94
N VAL A 38 0.74 7.29 -1.37
CA VAL A 38 0.64 8.57 -2.10
C VAL A 38 1.83 9.53 -1.86
N GLN A 39 2.61 9.82 -2.90
CA GLN A 39 3.83 10.66 -2.82
C GLN A 39 3.56 12.18 -2.93
N GLY A 40 2.29 12.57 -2.98
CA GLY A 40 1.79 13.92 -2.68
C GLY A 40 0.37 14.17 -3.20
N THR A 41 -0.29 15.23 -2.73
CA THR A 41 -1.71 15.54 -3.05
C THR A 41 -1.93 17.08 -3.16
N GLU A 42 -3.15 17.58 -2.93
CA GLU A 42 -3.60 18.95 -2.49
C GLU A 42 -5.10 18.96 -2.10
N PHE A 43 -5.84 17.86 -2.36
CA PHE A 43 -7.15 17.45 -1.79
C PHE A 43 -7.53 16.05 -2.37
N SER A 44 -7.90 15.01 -1.59
CA SER A 44 -8.13 13.66 -2.19
C SER A 44 -8.91 12.56 -1.41
N TYR A 45 -9.75 11.77 -2.12
CA TYR A 45 -10.54 10.55 -1.69
C TYR A 45 -10.68 9.53 -2.86
N GLU A 46 -10.91 8.21 -2.77
CA GLU A 46 -10.82 7.17 -1.72
C GLU A 46 -9.52 6.36 -2.02
N CYS A 47 -8.37 7.03 -2.01
CA CYS A 47 -7.35 6.72 -3.01
C CYS A 47 -6.54 5.43 -2.85
N LEU A 48 -6.15 4.90 -4.02
CA LEU A 48 -5.07 3.94 -4.27
C LEU A 48 -4.74 4.02 -5.78
N ASN A 49 -3.54 4.32 -6.29
CA ASN A 49 -2.37 5.03 -5.73
C ASN A 49 -2.14 6.38 -6.47
N VAL A 50 -1.36 7.34 -5.92
CA VAL A 50 -1.19 8.71 -6.51
C VAL A 50 0.20 9.32 -6.24
N VAL A 51 0.84 10.02 -7.18
CA VAL A 51 2.24 10.50 -7.00
C VAL A 51 2.41 12.02 -6.77
N LYS A 52 1.51 12.88 -7.28
CA LYS A 52 1.28 14.30 -6.86
C LYS A 52 -0.04 14.82 -7.45
N GLY A 53 -0.80 15.68 -6.73
CA GLY A 53 -2.19 16.02 -7.12
C GLY A 53 -2.64 17.47 -6.85
N TYR A 54 -3.91 17.79 -7.13
CA TYR A 54 -4.55 19.07 -6.75
C TYR A 54 -5.95 18.96 -6.11
N ARG A 55 -6.95 18.31 -6.73
CA ARG A 55 -8.24 17.93 -6.10
C ARG A 55 -8.83 16.67 -6.73
N ASN A 56 -9.22 15.66 -5.93
CA ASN A 56 -9.58 14.31 -6.41
C ASN A 56 -10.70 13.63 -5.59
N PHE A 57 -11.70 13.00 -6.25
CA PHE A 57 -12.77 12.25 -5.56
C PHE A 57 -13.15 10.90 -6.18
N TYR A 58 -13.19 9.87 -5.34
CA TYR A 58 -13.43 8.45 -5.68
C TYR A 58 -12.41 7.89 -6.70
N SER A 59 -11.12 8.14 -6.44
CA SER A 59 -10.01 7.87 -7.37
C SER A 59 -9.42 6.47 -7.31
N VAL A 60 -8.98 6.00 -8.49
CA VAL A 60 -8.05 4.87 -8.70
C VAL A 60 -6.94 5.35 -9.65
N ASP A 61 -5.68 5.12 -9.30
CA ASP A 61 -4.45 5.25 -10.09
C ASP A 61 -4.29 6.51 -10.99
N CYS A 62 -3.77 7.60 -10.43
CA CYS A 62 -3.61 8.89 -11.14
C CYS A 62 -2.28 9.62 -10.81
N GLU A 63 -1.64 10.24 -11.81
CA GLU A 63 -0.29 10.82 -11.67
C GLU A 63 -0.20 12.35 -11.84
N SER A 64 -1.15 12.98 -12.56
CA SER A 64 -1.36 14.45 -12.59
C SER A 64 -2.67 14.79 -13.32
N SER A 65 -3.68 15.25 -12.59
CA SER A 65 -4.99 15.75 -13.09
C SER A 65 -5.72 16.56 -12.02
N GLN A 66 -6.77 17.32 -12.39
CA GLN A 66 -7.47 18.26 -11.49
C GLN A 66 -9.01 18.15 -11.57
N ASP A 67 -9.69 18.22 -10.41
CA ASP A 67 -11.15 18.30 -10.29
C ASP A 67 -11.87 17.13 -11.01
N ILE A 68 -11.46 15.92 -10.63
CA ILE A 68 -11.90 14.65 -11.23
C ILE A 68 -12.76 13.84 -10.24
N TYR A 69 -13.84 13.23 -10.76
CA TYR A 69 -14.81 12.42 -10.00
C TYR A 69 -15.02 11.05 -10.66
N PHE A 70 -14.80 9.94 -9.93
CA PHE A 70 -14.99 8.54 -10.39
C PHE A 70 -14.16 8.21 -11.66
N SER A 71 -13.02 7.51 -11.53
CA SER A 71 -12.04 7.39 -12.64
C SER A 71 -11.26 6.07 -12.68
N LYS A 72 -10.85 5.66 -13.89
CA LYS A 72 -9.54 5.03 -14.18
C LYS A 72 -9.33 4.94 -15.71
N ASN A 73 -8.21 5.29 -16.32
CA ASN A 73 -6.99 6.00 -15.91
C ASN A 73 -7.02 7.41 -16.56
N LEU A 74 -6.22 8.39 -16.10
CA LEU A 74 -6.06 9.68 -16.79
C LEU A 74 -4.62 10.23 -16.72
N VAL A 75 -4.20 11.01 -17.74
CA VAL A 75 -2.96 11.81 -17.69
C VAL A 75 -3.18 13.23 -18.23
N GLY A 76 -2.91 14.24 -17.40
CA GLY A 76 -2.98 15.64 -17.79
C GLY A 76 -4.38 16.13 -18.17
N CYS A 77 -5.40 15.67 -17.44
CA CYS A 77 -6.80 16.05 -17.64
C CYS A 77 -7.32 16.96 -16.52
N ASN A 78 -8.40 17.70 -16.80
CA ASN A 78 -9.13 18.50 -15.82
C ASN A 78 -10.64 18.41 -16.05
N ASP A 79 -11.44 18.68 -15.01
CA ASP A 79 -12.91 18.74 -15.11
C ASP A 79 -13.50 17.48 -15.79
N CYS A 80 -13.40 16.32 -15.11
CA CYS A 80 -13.85 15.04 -15.68
C CYS A 80 -14.67 14.19 -14.69
N ILE A 81 -15.74 13.53 -15.17
CA ILE A 81 -16.66 12.74 -14.33
C ILE A 81 -16.96 11.36 -14.96
N GLY A 82 -16.82 10.26 -14.20
CA GLY A 82 -17.21 8.91 -14.63
C GLY A 82 -16.34 8.35 -15.76
N CYS A 83 -15.03 8.57 -15.68
CA CYS A 83 -14.15 8.64 -16.85
C CYS A 83 -13.11 7.51 -16.99
N VAL A 84 -12.79 7.23 -18.25
CA VAL A 84 -11.78 6.29 -18.80
C VAL A 84 -11.34 6.86 -20.15
N ASN A 85 -10.26 6.46 -20.81
CA ASN A 85 -8.88 6.36 -20.31
C ASN A 85 -8.07 7.58 -20.83
N LEU A 86 -8.68 8.77 -20.83
CA LEU A 86 -8.28 9.96 -21.60
C LEU A 86 -6.91 10.56 -21.21
N ARG A 87 -6.33 11.30 -22.15
CA ARG A 87 -5.14 12.12 -21.94
C ARG A 87 -5.29 13.50 -22.59
N HIS A 88 -4.84 14.55 -21.90
CA HIS A 88 -4.90 15.95 -22.33
C HIS A 88 -6.30 16.42 -22.76
N LYS A 89 -7.31 16.20 -21.90
CA LYS A 89 -8.71 16.59 -22.12
C LYS A 89 -9.28 17.39 -20.95
N SER A 90 -10.25 18.24 -21.26
CA SER A 90 -10.97 19.11 -20.32
C SER A 90 -12.48 19.02 -20.54
N TYR A 91 -13.28 19.01 -19.48
CA TYR A 91 -14.77 19.01 -19.52
C TYR A 91 -15.37 17.74 -20.17
N TYR A 92 -15.05 16.55 -19.65
CA TYR A 92 -15.55 15.26 -20.17
C TYR A 92 -16.42 14.52 -19.14
N ILE A 93 -17.49 13.87 -19.59
CA ILE A 93 -18.36 13.06 -18.73
C ILE A 93 -18.66 11.74 -19.45
N PHE A 94 -18.36 10.60 -18.81
CA PHE A 94 -18.45 9.25 -19.42
C PHE A 94 -17.76 9.16 -20.80
N ASN A 95 -16.52 9.67 -20.90
CA ASN A 95 -15.68 9.72 -22.12
C ASN A 95 -16.22 10.64 -23.25
N GLU A 96 -17.35 11.34 -23.07
CA GLU A 96 -17.89 12.30 -24.03
C GLU A 96 -17.53 13.76 -23.68
N PRO A 97 -17.27 14.65 -24.67
CA PRO A 97 -16.93 16.06 -24.47
C PRO A 97 -18.15 16.95 -24.18
N TYR A 98 -17.96 18.00 -23.39
CA TYR A 98 -18.96 19.04 -23.10
C TYR A 98 -18.35 20.45 -23.21
N SER A 99 -19.21 21.46 -23.39
CA SER A 99 -18.82 22.84 -23.08
C SER A 99 -18.63 23.02 -21.57
N LYS A 100 -17.89 24.06 -21.15
CA LYS A 100 -17.68 24.37 -19.74
C LYS A 100 -19.00 24.63 -19.01
N GLU A 101 -19.93 25.30 -19.69
CA GLU A 101 -21.24 25.70 -19.19
C GLU A 101 -22.14 24.47 -18.98
N GLU A 102 -22.18 23.55 -19.95
CA GLU A 102 -22.90 22.28 -19.84
C GLU A 102 -22.28 21.35 -18.79
N TYR A 103 -20.95 21.28 -18.72
CA TYR A 103 -20.23 20.51 -17.70
C TYR A 103 -20.57 21.02 -16.30
N THR A 104 -20.46 22.33 -16.07
CA THR A 104 -20.75 22.96 -14.78
C THR A 104 -22.20 22.70 -14.37
N LYS A 105 -23.15 22.85 -15.31
CA LYS A 105 -24.56 22.50 -15.09
C LYS A 105 -24.74 21.04 -14.71
N LYS A 106 -24.15 20.09 -15.46
CA LYS A 106 -24.26 18.65 -15.18
C LYS A 106 -23.64 18.26 -13.85
N PHE A 107 -22.50 18.84 -13.50
CA PHE A 107 -21.87 18.66 -12.20
C PHE A 107 -22.80 19.08 -11.05
N THR A 108 -23.45 20.25 -11.17
CA THR A 108 -24.48 20.68 -10.21
C THR A 108 -25.72 19.76 -10.20
N GLU A 109 -26.18 19.29 -11.37
CA GLU A 109 -27.31 18.35 -11.48
C GLU A 109 -27.04 16.97 -10.83
N TYR A 110 -25.79 16.50 -10.79
CA TYR A 110 -25.44 15.24 -10.13
C TYR A 110 -25.41 15.34 -8.60
N HIS A 111 -25.20 16.54 -8.05
CA HIS A 111 -25.29 16.85 -6.62
C HIS A 111 -24.64 15.81 -5.69
N PHE A 112 -23.30 15.75 -5.74
CA PHE A 112 -22.50 14.75 -5.01
C PHE A 112 -22.43 14.94 -3.49
N GLY A 113 -23.14 15.92 -2.92
CA GLY A 113 -23.29 16.09 -1.48
C GLY A 113 -24.16 15.01 -0.81
N SER A 114 -25.01 14.33 -1.59
CA SER A 114 -25.90 13.24 -1.14
C SER A 114 -25.23 11.85 -1.25
N ARG A 115 -25.28 11.02 -0.18
CA ARG A 115 -24.84 9.60 -0.24
C ARG A 115 -25.58 8.84 -1.32
N LYS A 116 -26.91 8.98 -1.35
CA LYS A 116 -27.75 8.30 -2.34
C LYS A 116 -27.34 8.62 -3.78
N ASN A 117 -27.04 9.88 -4.10
CA ASN A 117 -26.57 10.27 -5.43
C ASN A 117 -25.19 9.67 -5.74
N VAL A 118 -24.26 9.75 -4.80
CA VAL A 118 -22.90 9.17 -4.93
C VAL A 118 -22.95 7.66 -5.18
N GLU A 119 -23.78 6.91 -4.45
CA GLU A 119 -23.90 5.45 -4.63
C GLU A 119 -24.49 5.05 -5.98
N VAL A 120 -25.50 5.79 -6.46
CA VAL A 120 -26.10 5.56 -7.78
C VAL A 120 -25.10 5.89 -8.88
N PHE A 121 -24.35 6.99 -8.75
CA PHE A 121 -23.34 7.37 -9.73
C PHE A 121 -22.15 6.40 -9.74
N ARG A 122 -21.69 5.94 -8.56
CA ARG A 122 -20.58 4.99 -8.44
C ARG A 122 -20.86 3.69 -9.20
N LYS A 123 -22.03 3.08 -8.99
CA LYS A 123 -22.43 1.85 -9.69
C LYS A 123 -22.45 2.06 -11.21
N LYS A 124 -23.04 3.17 -11.68
CA LYS A 124 -23.03 3.53 -13.10
C LYS A 124 -21.61 3.67 -13.67
N ALA A 125 -20.66 4.22 -12.89
CA ALA A 125 -19.27 4.33 -13.30
C ALA A 125 -18.57 2.96 -13.33
N GLU A 126 -18.70 2.15 -12.28
CA GLU A 126 -18.17 0.78 -12.21
C GLU A 126 -18.68 -0.10 -13.38
N ASP A 127 -19.99 -0.05 -13.67
CA ASP A 127 -20.61 -0.73 -14.82
C ASP A 127 -20.02 -0.22 -16.16
N PHE A 128 -19.91 1.10 -16.35
CA PHE A 128 -19.37 1.69 -17.56
C PHE A 128 -17.91 1.27 -17.81
N TRP A 129 -17.07 1.28 -16.77
CA TRP A 129 -15.65 0.91 -16.86
C TRP A 129 -15.43 -0.53 -17.32
N SER A 130 -16.34 -1.45 -17.00
CA SER A 130 -16.23 -2.87 -17.38
C SER A 130 -16.21 -3.13 -18.90
N HIS A 131 -16.62 -2.14 -19.70
CA HIS A 131 -16.69 -2.21 -21.16
C HIS A 131 -15.38 -1.77 -21.86
N TYR A 132 -14.40 -1.24 -21.11
CA TYR A 132 -13.18 -0.65 -21.67
C TYR A 132 -11.93 -1.48 -21.34
N PRO A 133 -10.94 -1.55 -22.26
CA PRO A 133 -9.71 -2.29 -22.02
C PRO A 133 -8.88 -1.62 -20.92
N SER A 134 -8.28 -2.44 -20.06
CA SER A 134 -7.25 -2.00 -19.10
C SER A 134 -5.87 -2.51 -19.54
N LYS A 135 -4.81 -1.74 -19.25
CA LYS A 135 -3.43 -2.20 -19.43
C LYS A 135 -3.13 -3.29 -18.40
N TYR A 136 -2.40 -4.33 -18.77
CA TYR A 136 -2.17 -5.49 -17.91
C TYR A 136 -1.34 -5.26 -16.61
N TYR A 137 -0.74 -4.08 -16.45
CA TYR A 137 0.02 -3.65 -15.26
C TYR A 137 0.01 -2.12 -15.16
N HIS A 138 0.17 -1.59 -13.94
CA HIS A 138 0.41 -0.17 -13.66
C HIS A 138 1.91 0.13 -13.72
N GLY A 139 2.33 1.20 -14.43
CA GLY A 139 3.74 1.53 -14.60
C GLY A 139 4.18 2.07 -15.97
N SER A 140 5.41 2.57 -16.05
CA SER A 140 6.04 3.08 -17.29
C SER A 140 7.57 2.90 -17.32
N HIS A 141 8.19 3.04 -18.51
CA HIS A 141 9.65 3.02 -18.72
C HIS A 141 10.39 1.76 -18.23
N ASN A 142 9.81 0.57 -18.45
CA ASN A 142 10.37 -0.70 -17.97
C ASN A 142 10.92 -1.62 -19.06
N VAL A 143 11.85 -2.50 -18.72
CA VAL A 143 12.38 -3.55 -19.59
C VAL A 143 12.41 -4.89 -18.86
N ASN A 144 11.68 -5.91 -19.36
CA ASN A 144 11.68 -7.26 -18.78
C ASN A 144 11.30 -7.28 -17.28
N VAL A 145 10.05 -6.94 -16.96
CA VAL A 145 9.53 -6.89 -15.57
C VAL A 145 8.23 -7.67 -15.41
N SER A 146 7.91 -8.09 -14.18
CA SER A 146 6.65 -8.76 -13.81
C SER A 146 5.90 -7.89 -12.80
N GLY A 147 4.66 -7.50 -13.11
CA GLY A 147 3.95 -6.38 -12.45
C GLY A 147 3.60 -6.55 -10.97
N ASP A 148 3.10 -5.49 -10.31
CA ASP A 148 2.72 -4.16 -10.85
C ASP A 148 3.02 -2.95 -9.92
N TYR A 149 2.60 -1.75 -10.34
CA TYR A 149 3.15 -0.43 -9.94
C TYR A 149 4.68 -0.38 -10.08
N ILE A 150 5.17 -0.70 -11.27
CA ILE A 150 6.61 -0.75 -11.57
C ILE A 150 6.97 0.40 -12.51
N TYR A 151 7.96 1.21 -12.13
CA TYR A 151 8.40 2.36 -12.94
C TYR A 151 9.92 2.38 -13.06
N GLU A 152 10.44 2.79 -14.22
CA GLU A 152 11.88 2.97 -14.50
C GLU A 152 12.75 1.72 -14.16
N SER A 153 12.21 0.51 -14.28
CA SER A 153 12.84 -0.71 -13.75
C SER A 153 13.17 -1.76 -14.81
N LYS A 154 14.17 -2.60 -14.52
CA LYS A 154 14.68 -3.62 -15.44
C LYS A 154 14.87 -4.99 -14.77
N ASN A 155 14.57 -6.07 -15.49
CA ASN A 155 14.84 -7.46 -15.08
C ASN A 155 14.19 -7.88 -13.73
N ALA A 156 12.99 -7.38 -13.42
CA ALA A 156 12.29 -7.66 -12.16
C ALA A 156 11.35 -8.88 -12.25
N LEU A 157 11.41 -9.79 -11.26
CA LEU A 157 10.67 -11.06 -11.28
C LEU A 157 9.75 -11.26 -10.07
N TYR A 158 8.43 -11.18 -10.32
CA TYR A 158 7.30 -11.30 -9.38
C TYR A 158 7.37 -10.31 -8.20
N SER A 159 6.84 -9.09 -8.37
CA SER A 159 7.08 -7.97 -7.43
C SER A 159 5.96 -6.92 -7.38
N TYR A 160 5.68 -6.34 -6.21
CA TYR A 160 4.58 -5.38 -5.99
C TYR A 160 4.75 -4.61 -4.66
N GLU A 161 4.95 -3.29 -4.57
CA GLU A 161 4.99 -2.18 -5.55
C GLU A 161 6.38 -1.50 -5.54
N MET A 162 6.94 -1.05 -6.67
CA MET A 162 8.38 -0.68 -6.76
C MET A 162 8.74 0.47 -7.72
N LEU A 163 9.73 1.30 -7.36
CA LEU A 163 10.21 2.40 -8.22
C LEU A 163 11.75 2.39 -8.44
N GLY A 164 12.19 2.07 -9.67
CA GLY A 164 13.58 2.23 -10.12
C GLY A 164 14.58 1.14 -9.69
N VAL A 165 14.23 -0.14 -9.88
CA VAL A 165 15.09 -1.29 -9.54
C VAL A 165 15.73 -1.96 -10.75
N GLU A 166 16.84 -2.69 -10.53
CA GLU A 166 17.37 -3.62 -11.53
C GLU A 166 17.72 -5.01 -10.94
N ASP A 167 17.43 -6.07 -11.70
CA ASP A 167 17.80 -7.48 -11.44
C ASP A 167 17.25 -8.13 -10.14
N CYS A 168 16.22 -7.53 -9.49
CA CYS A 168 15.57 -8.07 -8.29
C CYS A 168 14.52 -9.18 -8.56
N LYS A 169 14.22 -10.00 -7.55
CA LYS A 169 13.17 -11.05 -7.60
C LYS A 169 12.45 -11.20 -6.25
N TYR A 170 11.18 -11.57 -6.28
CA TYR A 170 10.23 -11.71 -5.15
C TYR A 170 9.93 -10.44 -4.34
N CYS A 171 10.82 -9.45 -4.35
CA CYS A 171 10.69 -8.16 -3.69
C CYS A 171 9.30 -7.54 -3.82
N GLN A 172 8.65 -7.26 -2.70
CA GLN A 172 7.34 -6.62 -2.65
C GLN A 172 7.49 -5.09 -2.61
N PHE A 173 7.42 -4.48 -1.42
CA PHE A 173 7.30 -3.03 -1.23
C PHE A 173 8.65 -2.26 -1.27
N LEU A 174 8.95 -1.59 -2.39
CA LEU A 174 10.16 -0.77 -2.60
C LEU A 174 9.82 0.67 -3.06
N SER A 175 9.38 1.52 -2.12
CA SER A 175 8.83 2.86 -2.39
C SER A 175 9.86 4.00 -2.65
N THR A 176 11.10 3.66 -3.03
CA THR A 176 12.22 4.63 -3.19
C THR A 176 13.34 4.10 -4.10
N LYS A 177 13.92 4.99 -4.92
CA LYS A 177 15.12 4.69 -5.74
C LYS A 177 16.42 4.79 -4.90
N PRO A 178 17.52 4.10 -5.28
CA PRO A 178 17.65 2.95 -6.17
C PRO A 178 17.95 1.64 -5.41
N SER A 179 17.79 0.48 -6.06
CA SER A 179 18.13 -0.84 -5.49
C SER A 179 18.51 -1.88 -6.56
N ARG A 180 19.37 -2.84 -6.20
CA ARG A 180 19.87 -3.89 -7.12
C ARG A 180 19.89 -5.31 -6.53
N ASP A 181 19.49 -6.29 -7.32
CA ASP A 181 19.58 -7.76 -7.09
C ASP A 181 19.17 -8.24 -5.67
N CYS A 182 17.96 -7.88 -5.23
CA CYS A 182 17.43 -8.24 -3.90
C CYS A 182 16.34 -9.34 -3.94
N TYR A 183 16.09 -9.94 -2.77
CA TYR A 183 15.00 -10.87 -2.42
C TYR A 183 14.40 -10.44 -1.05
N ASP A 184 13.61 -9.34 -1.02
CA ASP A 184 12.89 -8.73 0.14
C ASP A 184 13.71 -8.42 1.42
N TYR A 185 13.89 -7.20 1.93
CA TYR A 185 13.61 -5.83 1.51
C TYR A 185 12.15 -5.36 1.44
N THR A 186 11.52 -5.10 2.61
CA THR A 186 10.26 -4.33 2.76
C THR A 186 10.17 -3.61 4.13
N GLU A 187 9.87 -2.32 4.29
CA GLU A 187 9.83 -1.18 3.37
C GLU A 187 10.29 0.13 4.06
N TRP A 188 11.51 0.57 3.73
CA TRP A 188 11.93 1.95 3.46
C TRP A 188 13.44 1.90 3.23
N GLY A 189 13.96 2.51 2.16
CA GLY A 189 15.40 2.73 2.04
C GLY A 189 15.86 3.70 0.97
N GLN A 190 17.15 4.04 0.95
CA GLN A 190 17.73 4.85 -0.11
C GLN A 190 19.19 4.44 -0.39
N GLY A 191 19.47 4.07 -1.64
CA GLY A 191 20.83 3.71 -2.12
C GLY A 191 21.27 2.32 -1.66
N ALA A 192 20.70 1.25 -2.23
CA ALA A 192 20.89 -0.13 -1.77
C ALA A 192 21.47 -1.10 -2.82
N GLU A 193 22.21 -2.12 -2.37
CA GLU A 193 22.76 -3.21 -3.20
C GLU A 193 22.70 -4.58 -2.48
N LEU A 194 22.31 -5.64 -3.20
CA LEU A 194 22.37 -7.09 -2.86
C LEU A 194 21.83 -7.51 -1.46
N ILE A 195 20.51 -7.71 -1.29
CA ILE A 195 19.87 -7.99 0.01
C ILE A 195 19.02 -9.29 0.00
N TYR A 196 19.07 -10.08 1.09
CA TYR A 196 18.36 -11.35 1.29
C TYR A 196 18.52 -11.79 2.77
N GLU A 197 17.53 -11.78 3.67
CA GLU A 197 16.17 -11.22 3.63
C GLU A 197 16.00 -10.27 4.84
N ALA A 198 15.27 -9.14 4.71
CA ALA A 198 15.16 -8.15 5.79
C ALA A 198 13.97 -7.17 5.73
N VAL A 199 13.38 -6.89 6.90
CA VAL A 199 12.23 -5.98 7.07
C VAL A 199 12.70 -4.57 7.52
N VAL A 200 12.60 -3.58 6.62
CA VAL A 200 12.88 -2.12 6.75
C VAL A 200 14.38 -1.73 6.88
N VAL A 201 15.02 -1.20 5.82
CA VAL A 201 16.45 -0.76 5.83
C VAL A 201 16.80 0.39 4.86
N GLY A 202 17.29 1.53 5.39
CA GLY A 202 17.93 2.65 4.67
C GLY A 202 18.67 3.58 5.63
N ASP A 203 19.58 4.47 5.23
CA ASP A 203 20.04 4.84 3.89
C ASP A 203 21.54 4.49 3.70
N SER A 204 22.05 4.58 2.45
CA SER A 204 23.44 4.31 2.06
C SER A 204 23.91 2.88 2.40
N VAL A 205 23.35 1.90 1.67
CA VAL A 205 23.34 0.47 2.02
C VAL A 205 24.05 -0.39 0.96
N ASN A 206 24.79 -1.43 1.37
CA ASN A 206 25.29 -2.48 0.46
C ASN A 206 25.47 -3.81 1.24
N ASN A 207 25.03 -4.92 0.65
CA ASN A 207 25.12 -6.31 1.10
C ASN A 207 24.56 -6.62 2.51
N VAL A 208 23.29 -7.03 2.57
CA VAL A 208 22.58 -7.30 3.85
C VAL A 208 21.90 -8.67 3.87
N ARG A 209 22.26 -9.46 4.89
CA ARG A 209 21.71 -10.76 5.33
C ARG A 209 21.91 -10.80 6.85
N PHE A 210 20.96 -11.04 7.75
CA PHE A 210 19.49 -11.25 7.68
C PHE A 210 18.86 -10.51 8.89
N ALA A 211 17.78 -9.73 8.72
CA ALA A 211 17.46 -8.69 9.70
C ALA A 211 15.99 -8.25 9.88
N TYR A 212 15.71 -7.61 11.02
CA TYR A 212 14.45 -6.93 11.33
C TYR A 212 14.73 -5.50 11.85
N THR A 213 14.70 -4.55 10.92
CA THR A 213 14.90 -3.09 11.04
C THR A 213 16.31 -2.59 11.45
N VAL A 214 17.00 -1.95 10.50
CA VAL A 214 18.39 -1.44 10.62
C VAL A 214 18.55 -0.16 9.77
N TYR A 215 19.31 0.87 10.20
CA TYR A 215 19.30 2.20 9.54
C TYR A 215 20.66 2.87 9.21
N SER A 216 21.81 2.31 9.61
CA SER A 216 23.17 2.78 9.26
C SER A 216 24.21 1.78 9.78
N SER A 217 24.15 0.53 9.31
CA SER A 217 24.92 -0.58 9.88
C SER A 217 25.21 -1.64 8.81
N HIS A 218 26.31 -2.40 8.93
CA HIS A 218 26.66 -3.49 8.01
C HIS A 218 27.17 -4.75 8.75
N ASN A 219 27.14 -5.92 8.09
CA ASN A 219 27.48 -7.23 8.68
C ASN A 219 26.63 -7.55 9.93
N ILE A 220 25.31 -7.72 9.76
CA ILE A 220 24.33 -7.82 10.84
C ILE A 220 23.53 -9.14 10.72
N GLU A 221 23.86 -10.12 11.56
CA GLU A 221 23.27 -11.46 11.52
C GLU A 221 22.34 -11.70 12.74
N TYR A 222 21.11 -12.16 12.47
CA TYR A 222 20.09 -12.53 13.48
C TYR A 222 19.88 -11.48 14.59
N SER A 223 20.00 -10.19 14.25
CA SER A 223 20.04 -9.08 15.22
C SER A 223 18.93 -8.04 14.95
N ALA A 224 18.52 -7.31 15.99
CA ALA A 224 17.42 -6.34 15.95
C ALA A 224 17.75 -5.01 16.65
N HIS A 225 17.20 -3.91 16.14
CA HIS A 225 17.33 -2.55 16.70
C HIS A 225 18.80 -2.09 16.89
N SER A 226 19.65 -2.35 15.89
CA SER A 226 21.10 -2.09 15.95
C SER A 226 21.52 -0.89 15.10
N HIS A 227 21.61 0.30 15.71
CA HIS A 227 21.87 1.56 15.01
C HIS A 227 23.35 1.93 14.98
N GLY A 228 23.89 2.35 13.83
CA GLY A 228 25.25 2.88 13.73
C GLY A 228 26.34 1.86 14.09
N SER A 229 26.15 0.58 13.77
CA SER A 229 26.91 -0.54 14.32
C SER A 229 27.44 -1.48 13.23
N HIS A 230 28.39 -2.37 13.51
CA HIS A 230 28.82 -3.40 12.56
C HIS A 230 29.31 -4.69 13.23
N ASP A 231 29.37 -5.77 12.45
CA ASP A 231 29.86 -7.09 12.86
C ASP A 231 29.13 -7.58 14.14
N LEU A 232 27.81 -7.79 14.02
CA LEU A 232 26.94 -8.22 15.12
C LEU A 232 26.29 -9.58 14.83
N PHE A 233 26.25 -10.46 15.85
CA PHE A 233 25.52 -11.72 15.83
C PHE A 233 24.56 -11.85 17.01
N GLY A 234 23.28 -12.12 16.74
CA GLY A 234 22.28 -12.40 17.79
C GLY A 234 22.05 -11.27 18.80
N CYS A 235 22.26 -10.01 18.39
CA CYS A 235 22.23 -8.85 19.29
C CYS A 235 20.89 -8.08 19.21
N ILE A 236 20.46 -7.49 20.33
CA ILE A 236 19.22 -6.73 20.46
C ILE A 236 19.49 -5.36 21.11
N GLY A 237 19.05 -4.28 20.46
CA GLY A 237 18.96 -2.93 21.05
C GLY A 237 20.28 -2.15 21.10
N PHE A 238 21.23 -2.45 20.21
CA PHE A 238 22.55 -1.83 20.22
C PHE A 238 22.59 -0.44 19.55
N LYS A 239 23.52 0.40 20.03
CA LYS A 239 23.89 1.67 19.41
C LYS A 239 25.41 1.76 19.42
N GLN A 240 26.03 2.03 18.26
CA GLN A 240 27.48 2.17 18.11
C GLN A 240 28.28 0.96 18.64
N GLY A 241 27.81 -0.26 18.36
CA GLY A 241 28.52 -1.50 18.70
C GLY A 241 29.38 -2.03 17.55
N GLU A 242 30.51 -2.64 17.90
CA GLU A 242 31.37 -3.40 16.98
C GLU A 242 31.76 -4.75 17.58
N TYR A 243 31.80 -5.81 16.76
CA TYR A 243 32.27 -7.16 17.11
C TYR A 243 31.54 -7.77 18.33
N CYS A 244 30.20 -7.77 18.31
CA CYS A 244 29.37 -8.28 19.40
C CYS A 244 28.66 -9.60 19.07
N ILE A 245 28.61 -10.50 20.05
CA ILE A 245 27.82 -11.75 20.01
C ILE A 245 26.94 -11.80 21.26
N LEU A 246 25.63 -11.98 21.10
CA LEU A 246 24.63 -12.03 22.19
C LEU A 246 24.79 -10.87 23.20
N ASN A 247 24.80 -9.64 22.68
CA ASN A 247 24.98 -8.38 23.42
C ASN A 247 26.32 -8.22 24.17
N LYS A 248 27.32 -9.10 23.97
CA LYS A 248 28.67 -8.97 24.52
C LYS A 248 29.67 -8.63 23.43
N GLN A 249 30.51 -7.62 23.68
CA GLN A 249 31.64 -7.23 22.82
C GLN A 249 32.87 -8.14 23.01
N TYR A 250 33.63 -8.33 21.94
CA TYR A 250 34.85 -9.13 21.87
C TYR A 250 35.96 -8.37 21.12
N SER A 251 37.21 -8.87 21.17
CA SER A 251 38.20 -8.48 20.16
C SER A 251 37.80 -9.00 18.78
N LYS A 252 38.30 -8.36 17.71
CA LYS A 252 38.01 -8.72 16.31
C LYS A 252 38.38 -10.17 15.98
N GLU A 253 39.47 -10.66 16.55
CA GLU A 253 39.99 -12.01 16.37
C GLU A 253 39.16 -13.05 17.13
N GLU A 254 38.73 -12.73 18.36
CA GLU A 254 37.80 -13.57 19.13
C GLU A 254 36.42 -13.63 18.48
N TYR A 255 35.87 -12.49 18.06
CA TYR A 255 34.59 -12.40 17.35
C TYR A 255 34.59 -13.32 16.13
N ARG A 256 35.59 -13.17 15.26
CA ARG A 256 35.77 -14.04 14.08
C ARG A 256 35.88 -15.50 14.48
N SER A 257 36.70 -15.83 15.48
CA SER A 257 36.85 -17.21 15.95
C SER A 257 35.57 -17.82 16.56
N LEU A 258 34.66 -17.01 17.12
CA LEU A 258 33.39 -17.47 17.68
C LEU A 258 32.29 -17.55 16.61
N HIS A 259 32.16 -16.53 15.78
CA HIS A 259 31.27 -16.47 14.61
C HIS A 259 31.44 -17.71 13.72
N ASP A 260 32.69 -18.00 13.37
CA ASP A 260 33.11 -19.13 12.54
C ASP A 260 32.77 -20.51 13.17
N LYS A 261 32.59 -20.59 14.50
CA LYS A 261 32.12 -21.79 15.22
C LYS A 261 30.59 -21.86 15.28
N ILE A 262 29.92 -20.73 15.48
CA ILE A 262 28.46 -20.64 15.55
C ILE A 262 27.84 -21.03 14.20
N ILE A 263 28.36 -20.52 13.09
CA ILE A 263 27.89 -20.91 11.74
C ILE A 263 28.03 -22.42 11.53
N LYS A 264 29.21 -22.98 11.83
CA LYS A 264 29.47 -24.43 11.70
C LYS A 264 28.56 -25.27 12.61
N GLN A 265 28.20 -24.76 13.79
CA GLN A 265 27.23 -25.40 14.68
C GLN A 265 25.81 -25.34 14.11
N MET A 266 25.36 -24.20 13.58
CA MET A 266 24.04 -24.04 12.97
C MET A 266 23.84 -24.92 11.73
N SER A 267 24.87 -25.11 10.90
CA SER A 267 24.81 -26.05 9.77
C SER A 267 24.87 -27.53 10.20
N ALA A 268 25.49 -27.84 11.34
CA ALA A 268 25.60 -29.22 11.84
C ALA A 268 24.41 -29.65 12.74
N LEU A 269 23.75 -28.68 13.37
CA LEU A 269 22.63 -28.84 14.30
C LEU A 269 21.61 -27.71 14.07
N PRO A 270 20.94 -27.69 12.90
CA PRO A 270 19.97 -26.64 12.57
C PRO A 270 18.74 -26.70 13.49
N TYR A 271 18.08 -25.56 13.67
CA TYR A 271 16.83 -25.52 14.41
C TYR A 271 15.72 -26.22 13.61
N THR A 272 14.73 -26.82 14.29
CA THR A 272 13.57 -27.43 13.65
C THR A 272 12.32 -27.05 14.41
N ASP A 273 11.31 -26.49 13.72
CA ASP A 273 10.05 -26.10 14.37
C ASP A 273 9.16 -27.30 14.70
N LYS A 274 8.07 -27.03 15.42
CA LYS A 274 7.03 -28.01 15.79
C LYS A 274 6.36 -28.74 14.60
N ASN A 275 6.53 -28.23 13.37
CA ASN A 275 5.98 -28.77 12.13
C ASN A 275 7.04 -29.47 11.26
N GLY A 276 8.29 -29.58 11.72
CA GLY A 276 9.38 -30.22 10.98
C GLY A 276 10.06 -29.33 9.93
N ARG A 277 9.85 -28.01 9.96
CA ARG A 277 10.62 -27.08 9.12
C ARG A 277 12.01 -26.91 9.70
N VAL A 278 13.03 -27.11 8.87
CA VAL A 278 14.44 -26.94 9.25
C VAL A 278 14.87 -25.50 8.97
N TYR A 279 15.54 -24.88 9.94
CA TYR A 279 16.10 -23.54 9.86
C TYR A 279 17.62 -23.64 10.03
N GLU A 280 18.32 -23.66 8.90
CA GLU A 280 19.79 -23.69 8.86
C GLU A 280 20.38 -22.27 8.95
N TYR A 281 21.71 -22.15 9.02
CA TYR A 281 22.34 -20.85 8.80
C TYR A 281 22.11 -20.40 7.36
N GLY A 282 21.34 -19.31 7.19
CA GLY A 282 20.89 -18.81 5.88
C GLY A 282 19.38 -18.64 5.78
N GLU A 283 18.60 -19.15 6.75
CA GLU A 283 17.14 -18.99 6.82
C GLU A 283 16.73 -17.76 7.64
N PHE A 284 15.55 -17.21 7.34
CA PHE A 284 14.96 -16.13 8.13
C PHE A 284 14.48 -16.62 9.52
N PHE A 285 14.12 -15.70 10.42
CA PHE A 285 13.68 -16.03 11.77
C PHE A 285 12.50 -17.04 11.78
N PRO A 286 12.56 -18.11 12.60
CA PRO A 286 11.49 -19.09 12.71
C PRO A 286 10.12 -18.48 13.05
N LEU A 287 9.05 -19.09 12.52
CA LEU A 287 7.67 -18.62 12.72
C LEU A 287 7.26 -18.56 14.20
N ASP A 288 7.83 -19.43 15.04
CA ASP A 288 7.63 -19.45 16.49
C ASP A 288 8.17 -18.21 17.21
N LEU A 289 9.00 -17.39 16.56
CA LEU A 289 9.50 -16.11 17.10
C LEU A 289 8.64 -14.90 16.69
N ILE A 290 7.62 -15.07 15.84
CA ILE A 290 6.79 -13.96 15.36
C ILE A 290 5.77 -13.56 16.44
N PRO A 291 5.79 -12.32 16.97
CA PRO A 291 4.96 -11.89 18.10
C PRO A 291 3.53 -11.49 17.70
N PHE A 292 3.17 -11.59 16.42
CA PHE A 292 1.90 -11.15 15.85
C PHE A 292 1.08 -12.32 15.30
N GLY A 293 -0.25 -12.18 15.30
CA GLY A 293 -1.13 -13.12 14.61
C GLY A 293 -1.06 -13.00 13.09
N TYR A 294 -1.30 -14.11 12.38
CA TYR A 294 -1.48 -14.14 10.92
C TYR A 294 -2.59 -13.19 10.48
N ASN A 295 -3.67 -13.13 11.28
CA ASN A 295 -4.81 -12.24 11.10
C ASN A 295 -4.59 -10.77 11.51
N GLU A 296 -3.38 -10.43 11.98
CA GLU A 296 -2.93 -9.04 12.17
C GLU A 296 -1.97 -8.59 11.06
N THR A 297 -1.57 -9.50 10.17
CA THR A 297 -0.46 -9.30 9.24
C THR A 297 -0.78 -9.86 7.84
N ALA A 298 -0.52 -11.14 7.60
CA ALA A 298 -0.57 -11.76 6.28
C ALA A 298 -1.99 -11.97 5.73
N GLU A 299 -3.02 -12.14 6.56
CA GLU A 299 -4.41 -12.46 6.15
C GLU A 299 -5.03 -11.41 5.21
N GLU A 300 -4.58 -10.14 5.25
CA GLU A 300 -5.06 -9.10 4.31
C GLU A 300 -4.61 -9.35 2.86
N PHE A 301 -3.45 -9.97 2.68
CA PHE A 301 -2.85 -10.26 1.38
C PHE A 301 -3.04 -11.73 0.96
N PHE A 302 -3.05 -12.62 1.94
CA PHE A 302 -3.10 -14.07 1.79
C PHE A 302 -4.23 -14.65 2.67
N PRO A 303 -5.51 -14.36 2.37
CA PRO A 303 -6.64 -14.81 3.18
C PRO A 303 -6.65 -16.35 3.26
N MET A 304 -6.40 -16.87 4.46
CA MET A 304 -6.18 -18.29 4.73
C MET A 304 -7.19 -18.85 5.74
N GLY A 305 -7.63 -18.02 6.69
CA GLY A 305 -8.55 -18.42 7.74
C GLY A 305 -7.90 -19.24 8.87
N LYS A 306 -8.50 -19.13 10.06
CA LYS A 306 -7.96 -19.60 11.34
C LYS A 306 -7.47 -21.04 11.34
N GLU A 307 -8.30 -21.98 10.89
CA GLU A 307 -7.99 -23.42 10.95
C GLU A 307 -6.75 -23.77 10.14
N LYS A 308 -6.67 -23.27 8.90
CA LYS A 308 -5.55 -23.52 8.00
C LYS A 308 -4.28 -22.76 8.44
N ALA A 309 -4.40 -21.55 8.98
CA ALA A 309 -3.26 -20.82 9.55
C ALA A 309 -2.67 -21.55 10.77
N LEU A 310 -3.51 -22.05 11.68
CA LEU A 310 -3.07 -22.85 12.84
C LEU A 310 -2.47 -24.20 12.42
N LEU A 311 -3.01 -24.87 11.40
CA LEU A 311 -2.42 -26.09 10.83
C LEU A 311 -1.05 -25.83 10.18
N GLN A 312 -0.80 -24.62 9.67
CA GLN A 312 0.52 -24.19 9.22
C GLN A 312 1.41 -23.67 10.36
N GLY A 313 0.94 -23.71 11.62
CA GLY A 313 1.71 -23.36 12.81
C GLY A 313 1.82 -21.87 13.10
N TYR A 314 1.14 -21.00 12.34
CA TYR A 314 1.10 -19.56 12.61
C TYR A 314 0.31 -19.25 13.90
N HIS A 315 0.66 -18.17 14.57
CA HIS A 315 -0.15 -17.61 15.64
C HIS A 315 -1.45 -17.00 15.08
N TRP A 316 -2.53 -17.05 15.86
CA TRP A 316 -3.81 -16.40 15.53
C TRP A 316 -4.31 -15.63 16.75
N LYS A 317 -4.62 -14.35 16.58
CA LYS A 317 -5.17 -13.50 17.63
C LYS A 317 -6.69 -13.60 17.63
N GLU A 318 -7.25 -14.03 18.75
CA GLU A 318 -8.69 -13.93 18.98
C GLU A 318 -9.11 -12.45 19.02
N LYS A 319 -10.31 -12.16 18.54
CA LYS A 319 -10.85 -10.79 18.62
C LYS A 319 -11.17 -10.43 20.06
N ASP A 320 -10.77 -9.25 20.48
CA ASP A 320 -11.18 -8.68 21.77
C ASP A 320 -12.71 -8.66 21.87
N GLN A 321 -13.25 -8.95 23.06
CA GLN A 321 -14.69 -8.81 23.30
C GLN A 321 -15.05 -7.32 23.30
N GLN A 322 -15.92 -6.91 22.37
CA GLN A 322 -16.32 -5.51 22.21
C GLN A 322 -17.85 -5.39 22.23
N GLU A 323 -18.37 -4.54 23.13
CA GLU A 323 -19.79 -4.19 23.19
C GLU A 323 -20.09 -3.03 22.23
N TYR A 324 -20.77 -3.32 21.12
CA TYR A 324 -21.20 -2.29 20.18
C TYR A 324 -22.54 -1.67 20.60
N ARG A 325 -22.60 -0.33 20.55
CA ARG A 325 -23.75 0.49 20.91
C ARG A 325 -24.41 1.04 19.64
N GLN A 326 -25.71 1.29 19.70
CA GLN A 326 -26.42 1.97 18.62
C GLN A 326 -25.89 3.39 18.41
N SER A 327 -26.00 3.90 17.18
CA SER A 327 -25.60 5.28 16.87
C SER A 327 -26.42 6.28 17.70
N SER A 328 -25.76 7.23 18.35
CA SER A 328 -26.43 8.33 19.04
C SER A 328 -26.90 9.44 18.10
N TYR A 329 -26.59 9.32 16.80
CA TYR A 329 -26.82 10.36 15.80
C TYR A 329 -27.31 9.76 14.48
N LYS A 330 -28.28 10.44 13.85
CA LYS A 330 -28.79 10.10 12.52
C LYS A 330 -28.12 11.01 11.49
N VAL A 331 -27.01 10.56 10.94
CA VAL A 331 -26.23 11.30 9.93
C VAL A 331 -27.14 11.65 8.72
N PRO A 332 -27.33 12.93 8.38
CA PRO A 332 -28.05 13.35 7.16
C PRO A 332 -27.50 12.70 5.89
N ASP A 333 -28.33 12.61 4.84
CA ASP A 333 -27.90 12.10 3.52
C ASP A 333 -27.00 13.10 2.79
N ASP A 334 -27.29 14.39 2.95
CA ASP A 334 -26.58 15.52 2.38
C ASP A 334 -25.56 16.11 3.36
N ILE A 335 -24.33 16.41 2.90
CA ILE A 335 -23.31 17.10 3.69
C ILE A 335 -23.73 18.49 4.18
N ASN A 336 -24.59 19.20 3.44
CA ASN A 336 -25.03 20.55 3.78
C ASN A 336 -25.96 20.58 5.01
N ASP A 337 -26.64 19.47 5.31
CA ASP A 337 -27.50 19.33 6.48
C ASP A 337 -26.70 18.98 7.77
N VAL A 338 -25.45 18.56 7.65
CA VAL A 338 -24.63 18.04 8.77
C VAL A 338 -24.16 19.19 9.67
N GLN A 339 -24.56 19.14 10.95
CA GLN A 339 -24.16 20.12 11.97
C GLN A 339 -22.93 19.64 12.77
N ASP A 340 -22.32 20.55 13.54
CA ASP A 340 -21.08 20.27 14.30
C ASP A 340 -21.26 19.30 15.48
N ASP A 341 -22.50 19.09 15.91
CA ASP A 341 -22.86 18.16 16.99
C ASP A 341 -22.54 16.68 16.67
N ILE A 342 -22.32 16.36 15.38
CA ILE A 342 -21.82 15.06 14.93
C ILE A 342 -20.43 14.70 15.51
N LEU A 343 -19.64 15.68 15.96
CA LEU A 343 -18.31 15.45 16.55
C LEU A 343 -18.40 14.85 17.97
N GLU A 344 -19.45 15.19 18.72
CA GLU A 344 -19.71 14.62 20.06
C GLU A 344 -20.45 13.27 19.98
N ALA A 345 -21.04 12.95 18.83
CA ALA A 345 -21.79 11.73 18.61
C ALA A 345 -20.96 10.45 18.85
N LEU A 346 -21.67 9.35 19.11
CA LEU A 346 -21.15 8.00 18.92
C LEU A 346 -21.80 7.44 17.66
N LEU A 347 -21.03 7.26 16.59
CA LEU A 347 -21.51 6.64 15.36
C LEU A 347 -21.38 5.10 15.48
N ALA A 348 -22.15 4.37 14.67
CA ALA A 348 -22.09 2.91 14.58
C ALA A 348 -21.97 2.49 13.12
N CYS A 349 -21.01 1.64 12.78
CA CYS A 349 -20.77 1.23 11.40
C CYS A 349 -21.91 0.37 10.86
N GLU A 350 -22.50 0.78 9.74
CA GLU A 350 -23.57 0.06 9.02
C GLU A 350 -23.21 -1.40 8.67
N LYS A 351 -21.92 -1.67 8.41
CA LYS A 351 -21.42 -2.96 7.91
C LYS A 351 -21.00 -3.94 9.02
N CYS A 352 -20.52 -3.46 10.17
CA CYS A 352 -19.94 -4.32 11.22
C CYS A 352 -20.37 -3.97 12.65
N GLY A 353 -21.21 -2.95 12.84
CA GLY A 353 -21.64 -2.45 14.15
C GLY A 353 -20.59 -1.65 14.92
N ARG A 354 -19.29 -1.78 14.60
CA ARG A 354 -18.19 -1.12 15.33
C ARG A 354 -18.45 0.37 15.49
N ASN A 355 -18.35 0.86 16.72
CA ASN A 355 -18.50 2.28 17.00
C ASN A 355 -17.29 3.09 16.54
N TYR A 356 -17.57 4.31 16.06
CA TYR A 356 -16.56 5.27 15.64
C TYR A 356 -17.02 6.70 15.95
N ARG A 357 -16.11 7.65 15.76
CA ARG A 357 -16.35 9.10 15.83
C ARG A 357 -15.67 9.75 14.64
N LEU A 358 -16.15 10.94 14.27
CA LEU A 358 -15.44 11.81 13.33
C LEU A 358 -14.51 12.75 14.12
N ILE A 359 -13.40 13.12 13.51
CA ILE A 359 -12.57 14.23 13.99
C ILE A 359 -12.93 15.55 13.26
N GLN A 360 -12.60 16.70 13.84
CA GLN A 360 -12.86 18.01 13.21
C GLN A 360 -12.25 18.12 11.80
N MET A 361 -11.07 17.52 11.59
CA MET A 361 -10.40 17.47 10.29
C MET A 361 -11.25 16.77 9.22
N GLU A 362 -11.85 15.63 9.55
CA GLU A 362 -12.76 14.89 8.66
C GLU A 362 -14.00 15.74 8.32
N LEU A 363 -14.68 16.30 9.33
CA LEU A 363 -15.89 17.11 9.09
C LEU A 363 -15.60 18.35 8.25
N ASN A 364 -14.49 19.04 8.53
CA ASN A 364 -14.02 20.17 7.74
C ASN A 364 -13.71 19.74 6.30
N PHE A 365 -13.08 18.59 6.13
CA PHE A 365 -12.77 18.04 4.82
C PHE A 365 -14.06 17.77 4.03
N TYR A 366 -14.96 16.92 4.54
CA TYR A 366 -16.14 16.46 3.80
C TYR A 366 -16.98 17.65 3.30
N ARG A 367 -17.12 18.70 4.13
CA ARG A 367 -17.74 19.98 3.77
C ARG A 367 -16.97 20.76 2.70
N LYS A 368 -15.65 20.96 2.85
CA LYS A 368 -14.78 21.66 1.87
C LYS A 368 -14.74 20.95 0.51
N ALA A 369 -15.08 19.66 0.47
CA ALA A 369 -15.23 18.83 -0.72
C ALA A 369 -16.65 18.72 -1.30
N GLY A 370 -17.69 19.09 -0.54
CA GLY A 370 -19.08 18.91 -0.98
C GLY A 370 -19.48 17.44 -1.12
N ILE A 371 -18.95 16.54 -0.27
CA ILE A 371 -19.23 15.10 -0.27
C ILE A 371 -19.80 14.64 1.08
N PRO A 372 -20.64 13.60 1.11
CA PRO A 372 -21.29 13.14 2.33
C PRO A 372 -20.35 12.46 3.33
N ILE A 373 -20.74 12.55 4.60
CA ILE A 373 -20.19 11.75 5.71
C ILE A 373 -20.40 10.25 5.47
N PRO A 374 -19.38 9.39 5.68
CA PRO A 374 -19.49 7.94 5.53
C PRO A 374 -20.32 7.26 6.63
N SER A 375 -21.09 6.22 6.27
CA SER A 375 -21.84 5.34 7.18
C SER A 375 -21.03 4.16 7.74
N LYS A 376 -19.74 4.06 7.36
CA LYS A 376 -18.85 2.94 7.68
C LYS A 376 -17.63 3.44 8.47
N CYS A 377 -17.19 2.66 9.46
CA CYS A 377 -15.95 2.93 10.18
C CYS A 377 -14.74 2.78 9.24
N TYR A 378 -13.61 3.39 9.60
CA TYR A 378 -12.36 3.37 8.85
C TYR A 378 -12.00 1.97 8.30
N ASP A 379 -11.87 0.94 9.16
CA ASP A 379 -11.52 -0.42 8.71
C ASP A 379 -12.51 -0.98 7.66
N CYS A 380 -13.80 -0.68 7.77
CA CYS A 380 -14.78 -1.12 6.79
C CYS A 380 -14.69 -0.39 5.44
N ARG A 381 -14.18 0.85 5.42
CA ARG A 381 -13.82 1.59 4.20
C ARG A 381 -12.49 1.09 3.63
N HIS A 382 -11.49 0.83 4.48
CA HIS A 382 -10.20 0.22 4.12
C HIS A 382 -10.38 -1.11 3.41
N TYR A 383 -11.12 -2.05 4.00
CA TYR A 383 -11.48 -3.32 3.37
C TYR A 383 -12.46 -3.20 2.18
N GLU A 384 -12.84 -2.00 1.77
CA GLU A 384 -13.53 -1.76 0.48
C GLU A 384 -12.57 -1.17 -0.56
N ARG A 385 -11.64 -0.28 -0.17
CA ARG A 385 -10.56 0.23 -1.03
C ARG A 385 -9.55 -0.85 -1.42
N VAL A 386 -9.00 -1.61 -0.47
CA VAL A 386 -7.94 -2.60 -0.79
C VAL A 386 -8.44 -3.80 -1.59
N ARG A 387 -9.75 -3.89 -1.89
CA ARG A 387 -10.31 -4.81 -2.90
C ARG A 387 -10.07 -4.37 -4.34
N TYR A 388 -9.59 -3.14 -4.53
CA TYR A 388 -9.07 -2.60 -5.80
C TYR A 388 -7.55 -2.74 -5.93
N ARG A 389 -6.82 -3.00 -4.83
CA ARG A 389 -5.39 -3.30 -4.82
C ARG A 389 -5.12 -4.61 -5.58
N SER A 390 -4.01 -4.68 -6.31
CA SER A 390 -3.60 -5.93 -6.97
C SER A 390 -3.05 -6.95 -5.95
N PRO A 391 -3.35 -8.25 -6.11
CA PRO A 391 -2.60 -9.34 -5.48
C PRO A 391 -1.08 -9.24 -5.64
N LEU A 392 -0.35 -9.62 -4.58
CA LEU A 392 1.12 -9.68 -4.57
C LEU A 392 1.70 -10.64 -5.63
N PHE A 393 0.92 -11.62 -6.09
CA PHE A 393 1.35 -12.59 -7.09
C PHE A 393 0.65 -12.39 -8.43
N ALA A 394 1.45 -12.08 -9.45
CA ALA A 394 1.02 -12.01 -10.84
C ALA A 394 0.50 -13.37 -11.34
N SER A 395 -0.63 -13.37 -12.02
CA SER A 395 -1.21 -14.56 -12.67
C SER A 395 -0.96 -14.54 -14.18
N GLY A 396 -0.83 -15.72 -14.79
CA GLY A 396 -0.69 -15.85 -16.24
C GLY A 396 -2.02 -15.66 -16.95
N LYS A 397 -2.15 -14.61 -17.76
CA LYS A 397 -3.36 -14.27 -18.53
C LYS A 397 -3.04 -14.10 -20.02
N LEU A 398 -4.08 -13.97 -20.84
CA LEU A 398 -3.97 -13.71 -22.28
C LEU A 398 -4.42 -12.28 -22.62
N CYS A 399 -3.70 -11.60 -23.50
CA CYS A 399 -4.12 -10.32 -24.06
C CYS A 399 -5.39 -10.48 -24.90
N SER A 400 -6.49 -9.83 -24.50
CA SER A 400 -7.81 -9.95 -25.15
C SER A 400 -7.84 -9.52 -26.63
N LYS A 401 -6.86 -8.72 -27.11
CA LYS A 401 -6.77 -8.25 -28.50
C LYS A 401 -5.83 -9.06 -29.40
N CYS A 402 -4.87 -9.81 -28.85
CA CYS A 402 -3.85 -10.51 -29.66
C CYS A 402 -3.40 -11.89 -29.16
N GLY A 403 -3.96 -12.40 -28.06
CA GLY A 403 -3.63 -13.73 -27.53
C GLY A 403 -2.22 -13.89 -26.94
N LYS A 404 -1.42 -12.82 -26.86
CA LYS A 404 -0.09 -12.83 -26.24
C LYS A 404 -0.21 -13.11 -24.72
N ASN A 405 0.59 -14.05 -24.21
CA ASN A 405 0.72 -14.28 -22.77
C ASN A 405 1.21 -13.01 -22.06
N ILE A 406 0.60 -12.70 -20.92
CA ILE A 406 0.89 -11.56 -20.05
C ILE A 406 0.86 -12.01 -18.59
N MET A 407 1.80 -11.54 -17.77
CA MET A 407 1.75 -11.71 -16.32
C MET A 407 1.02 -10.50 -15.72
N SER A 408 -0.11 -10.72 -15.06
CA SER A 408 -0.97 -9.66 -14.56
C SER A 408 -1.54 -9.99 -13.19
N ASN A 409 -1.37 -9.05 -12.27
CA ASN A 409 -1.84 -9.11 -10.90
C ASN A 409 -3.26 -8.56 -10.78
N ILE A 410 -3.75 -7.81 -11.77
CA ILE A 410 -5.05 -7.14 -11.75
C ILE A 410 -6.14 -8.16 -11.38
N PRO A 411 -6.91 -7.92 -10.29
CA PRO A 411 -7.88 -8.89 -9.80
C PRO A 411 -8.91 -9.30 -10.86
N GLU A 412 -9.27 -10.59 -10.86
CA GLU A 412 -10.21 -11.15 -11.85
C GLU A 412 -11.60 -10.51 -11.79
N HIS A 413 -12.00 -9.95 -10.65
CA HIS A 413 -13.26 -9.23 -10.49
C HIS A 413 -13.26 -7.77 -11.00
N ILE A 414 -12.13 -7.22 -11.47
CA ILE A 414 -12.02 -5.80 -11.84
C ILE A 414 -11.96 -5.57 -13.36
N THR A 415 -11.51 -6.56 -14.14
CA THR A 415 -11.30 -6.41 -15.60
C THR A 415 -11.62 -7.69 -16.37
N THR A 416 -12.54 -7.59 -17.32
CA THR A 416 -12.83 -8.61 -18.34
C THR A 416 -11.94 -8.47 -19.59
N ILE A 417 -11.45 -7.27 -19.88
CA ILE A 417 -10.66 -6.94 -21.07
C ILE A 417 -9.27 -6.44 -20.64
N LEU A 418 -8.23 -7.24 -20.90
CA LEU A 418 -6.84 -6.93 -20.56
C LEU A 418 -5.97 -6.89 -21.81
N TYR A 419 -5.31 -5.76 -22.04
CA TYR A 419 -4.43 -5.55 -23.19
C TYR A 419 -2.97 -5.54 -22.78
N CYS A 420 -2.11 -6.16 -23.60
CA CYS A 420 -0.66 -5.94 -23.55
C CYS A 420 -0.33 -4.48 -23.92
N GLU A 421 0.85 -4.00 -23.53
CA GLU A 421 1.31 -2.61 -23.76
C GLU A 421 1.09 -2.15 -25.21
N GLU A 422 1.56 -2.92 -26.18
CA GLU A 422 1.44 -2.64 -27.63
C GLU A 422 -0.02 -2.51 -28.12
N CYS A 423 -0.95 -3.26 -27.51
CA CYS A 423 -2.37 -3.25 -27.86
C CYS A 423 -3.12 -2.10 -27.16
N TYR A 424 -2.74 -1.78 -25.93
CA TYR A 424 -3.29 -0.65 -25.16
C TYR A 424 -2.86 0.69 -25.77
N GLN A 425 -1.58 0.83 -26.14
CA GLN A 425 -1.08 2.01 -26.83
C GLN A 425 -1.83 2.26 -28.15
N LYS A 426 -2.03 1.23 -28.99
CA LYS A 426 -2.76 1.33 -30.27
C LYS A 426 -4.28 1.52 -30.16
N GLU A 427 -4.83 1.62 -28.95
CA GLU A 427 -6.27 1.87 -28.71
C GLU A 427 -6.50 3.21 -27.97
N ILE A 428 -5.52 3.66 -27.18
CA ILE A 428 -5.66 4.78 -26.22
C ILE A 428 -4.60 5.89 -26.43
N ILE A 429 -3.84 5.88 -27.54
CA ILE A 429 -2.88 6.93 -27.96
C ILE A 429 -3.17 7.32 -29.41
#